data_AF-D8JAY0-F1
#
_entry.id   AF-D8JAY0-F1
#
_cell.length_a   1.000
_cell.length_b   1.000
_cell.length_c   1.000
_cell.angle_alpha   90.00
_cell.angle_beta   90.00
_cell.angle_gamma   90.00
#
_symmetry.space_group_name_H-M   'P 1'
#
loop_
_entity.id
_entity.type
_entity.pdbx_description
1 polymer ?
#
loop_
_entity_poly.entity_id
_entity_poly.type
_entity_poly.pdbx_seq_one_letter_code
_entity_poly.pdbx_strand_id
1 'polypeptide(L)'
;MDGAYLPNVSIGSSLSFADCTLRNACLTNATLRNADCSRADLSRANCTGCDFSDSVLDATCLDRATLDGADLSHVSGAEVTLVGATLVGADLSHARFEDADLSDAD
;
A
#
# COMPACT_ATOMS: atom_id res chain seq x y z
N MET A 1 6.01 -10.06 9.43
CA MET A 1 4.56 -10.38 9.40
C MET A 1 4.20 -10.94 8.02
N ASP A 2 5.06 -11.79 7.44
CA ASP A 2 4.81 -12.42 6.14
C ASP A 2 3.60 -13.34 6.26
N GLY A 3 2.67 -13.26 5.30
CA GLY A 3 1.40 -13.96 5.31
C GLY A 3 0.46 -13.58 6.46
N ALA A 4 0.65 -12.42 7.11
CA ALA A 4 -0.21 -12.01 8.21
C ALA A 4 -1.66 -11.83 7.76
N TYR A 5 -2.60 -12.22 8.61
CA TYR A 5 -4.03 -12.07 8.37
C TYR A 5 -4.59 -10.95 9.25
N LEU A 6 -4.77 -9.78 8.65
CA LEU A 6 -5.12 -8.52 9.31
C LEU A 6 -6.28 -7.79 8.59
N PRO A 7 -7.39 -8.47 8.22
CA PRO A 7 -8.48 -7.80 7.53
C PRO A 7 -9.26 -6.87 8.48
N ASN A 8 -9.75 -5.75 7.96
CA ASN A 8 -10.54 -4.74 8.67
C ASN A 8 -9.88 -4.16 9.93
N VAL A 9 -8.56 -4.33 10.08
CA VAL A 9 -7.85 -3.76 11.21
C VAL A 9 -7.73 -2.25 11.01
N SER A 10 -8.01 -1.49 12.07
CA SER A 10 -7.68 -0.07 12.09
C SER A 10 -6.35 0.09 12.79
N ILE A 11 -5.32 0.48 12.03
CA ILE A 11 -3.99 0.69 12.58
C ILE A 11 -3.81 2.19 12.69
N GLY A 12 -3.92 2.69 13.92
CA GLY A 12 -3.90 4.14 14.17
C GLY A 12 -2.62 4.80 13.67
N SER A 13 -2.72 6.09 13.32
CA SER A 13 -1.67 6.94 12.74
C SER A 13 -0.36 7.04 13.53
N SER A 14 -0.27 6.45 14.73
CA SER A 14 0.94 6.37 15.56
C SER A 14 1.84 5.16 15.23
N LEU A 15 1.35 4.21 14.43
CA LEU A 15 2.05 2.97 14.12
C LEU A 15 2.76 3.08 12.77
N SER A 16 4.09 3.00 12.80
CA SER A 16 4.93 2.91 11.61
C SER A 16 5.01 1.45 11.16
N PHE A 17 4.74 1.23 9.88
CA PHE A 17 5.07 0.02 9.13
C PHE A 17 6.39 0.14 8.40
N ALA A 18 7.16 1.20 8.67
CA ALA A 18 8.45 1.37 8.02
C ALA A 18 9.31 0.13 8.24
N ASP A 19 9.99 -0.30 7.18
CA ASP A 19 10.86 -1.48 7.17
C ASP A 19 10.16 -2.82 7.50
N CYS A 20 8.82 -2.87 7.58
CA CYS A 20 8.09 -4.10 7.87
C CYS A 20 8.01 -5.03 6.64
N THR A 21 8.12 -6.33 6.88
CA THR A 21 7.81 -7.36 5.87
C THR A 21 6.38 -7.88 6.08
N LEU A 22 5.51 -7.59 5.12
CA LEU A 22 4.09 -7.94 5.02
C LEU A 22 3.77 -8.63 3.69
N ARG A 23 4.75 -9.31 3.10
CA ARG A 23 4.57 -10.11 1.89
C ARG A 23 3.37 -11.04 2.05
N ASN A 24 2.58 -11.22 0.99
CA ASN A 24 1.41 -12.10 0.97
C ASN A 24 0.38 -11.84 2.11
N ALA A 25 0.45 -10.69 2.80
CA ALA A 25 -0.46 -10.40 3.90
C ALA A 25 -1.88 -10.13 3.39
N CYS A 26 -2.88 -10.41 4.21
CA CYS A 26 -4.26 -10.01 3.99
C CYS A 26 -4.54 -8.75 4.81
N LEU A 27 -4.66 -7.61 4.13
CA LEU A 27 -4.96 -6.28 4.67
C LEU A 27 -6.28 -5.73 4.10
N THR A 28 -7.17 -6.63 3.65
CA THR A 28 -8.46 -6.24 3.05
C THR A 28 -9.23 -5.33 3.99
N ASN A 29 -9.66 -4.16 3.49
CA ASN A 29 -10.34 -3.09 4.24
C ASN A 29 -9.60 -2.60 5.51
N ALA A 30 -8.28 -2.81 5.61
CA ALA A 30 -7.51 -2.24 6.71
C ALA A 30 -7.48 -0.71 6.59
N THR A 31 -7.32 -0.03 7.73
CA THR A 31 -7.08 1.42 7.77
C THR A 31 -5.62 1.66 8.12
N LEU A 32 -4.88 2.17 7.15
CA LEU A 32 -3.48 2.62 7.19
C LEU A 32 -3.37 4.13 6.89
N ARG A 33 -4.46 4.86 7.14
CA ARG A 33 -4.53 6.31 6.95
C ARG A 33 -3.46 7.03 7.77
N ASN A 34 -2.73 7.96 7.14
CA ASN A 34 -1.57 8.66 7.72
C ASN A 34 -0.44 7.73 8.22
N ALA A 35 -0.39 6.46 7.79
CA ALA A 35 0.67 5.56 8.20
C ALA A 35 1.99 5.88 7.47
N ASP A 36 3.10 5.59 8.13
CA ASP A 36 4.40 5.51 7.48
C ASP A 36 4.66 4.05 7.09
N CYS A 37 4.62 3.76 5.79
CA CYS A 37 4.94 2.45 5.22
C CYS A 37 6.27 2.47 4.46
N SER A 38 7.13 3.45 4.73
CA SER A 38 8.39 3.62 3.99
C SER A 38 9.26 2.36 4.09
N ARG A 39 9.79 1.89 2.95
CA ARG A 39 10.59 0.66 2.85
C ARG A 39 9.87 -0.62 3.29
N ALA A 40 8.55 -0.58 3.50
CA ALA A 40 7.78 -1.78 3.75
C ALA A 40 7.76 -2.68 2.50
N ASP A 41 7.75 -3.98 2.72
CA ASP A 41 7.52 -4.96 1.67
C ASP A 41 6.10 -5.54 1.79
N LEU A 42 5.22 -5.05 0.93
CA LEU A 42 3.83 -5.46 0.76
C LEU A 42 3.65 -6.28 -0.52
N SER A 43 4.73 -6.84 -1.08
CA SER A 43 4.63 -7.61 -2.32
C SER A 43 3.64 -8.77 -2.18
N ARG A 44 2.76 -8.90 -3.18
CA ARG A 44 1.66 -9.89 -3.21
C ARG A 44 0.66 -9.76 -2.06
N ALA A 45 0.65 -8.68 -1.30
CA ALA A 45 -0.37 -8.46 -0.29
C ALA A 45 -1.74 -8.23 -0.94
N ASN A 46 -2.80 -8.67 -0.27
CA ASN A 46 -4.16 -8.31 -0.61
C ASN A 46 -4.55 -7.07 0.21
N CYS A 47 -4.53 -5.92 -0.45
CA CYS A 47 -4.89 -4.61 0.08
C CYS A 47 -6.22 -4.10 -0.51
N THR A 48 -7.09 -5.00 -0.96
CA THR A 48 -8.41 -4.65 -1.53
C THR A 48 -9.19 -3.77 -0.54
N GLY A 49 -9.65 -2.60 -0.99
CA GLY A 49 -10.42 -1.66 -0.17
C GLY A 49 -9.65 -1.04 1.00
N CYS A 50 -8.32 -1.18 1.06
CA CYS A 50 -7.51 -0.62 2.13
C CYS A 50 -7.46 0.91 2.04
N ASP A 51 -7.55 1.58 3.18
CA ASP A 51 -7.40 3.04 3.27
C ASP A 51 -5.93 3.38 3.58
N PHE A 52 -5.21 3.83 2.55
CA PHE A 52 -3.85 4.37 2.62
C PHE A 52 -3.86 5.90 2.53
N SER A 53 -5.01 6.58 2.71
CA SER A 53 -5.09 8.02 2.47
C SER A 53 -4.07 8.77 3.34
N ASP A 54 -3.42 9.77 2.75
CA ASP A 54 -2.40 10.58 3.42
C ASP A 54 -1.18 9.78 3.95
N SER A 55 -0.96 8.54 3.50
CA SER A 55 0.19 7.72 3.93
C SER A 55 1.49 8.08 3.18
N VAL A 56 2.61 7.70 3.79
CA VAL A 56 3.95 7.80 3.18
C VAL A 56 4.41 6.41 2.73
N LEU A 57 4.69 6.26 1.43
CA LEU A 57 5.08 5.00 0.80
C LEU A 57 6.52 5.02 0.25
N ASP A 58 7.41 5.85 0.77
CA ASP A 58 8.77 5.98 0.22
C ASP A 58 9.51 4.63 0.18
N ALA A 59 9.95 4.21 -1.00
CA ALA A 59 10.60 2.94 -1.29
C ALA A 59 9.79 1.70 -0.85
N THR A 60 8.46 1.81 -0.79
CA THR A 60 7.57 0.66 -0.51
C THR A 60 7.49 -0.26 -1.74
N CYS A 61 7.58 -1.58 -1.51
CA CYS A 61 7.36 -2.58 -2.54
C CYS A 61 5.92 -3.11 -2.49
N LEU A 62 5.13 -2.80 -3.52
CA LEU A 62 3.75 -3.25 -3.75
C LEU A 62 3.65 -4.18 -4.97
N ASP A 63 4.76 -4.78 -5.40
CA ASP A 63 4.80 -5.65 -6.57
C ASP A 63 3.78 -6.78 -6.45
N ARG A 64 2.94 -6.92 -7.48
CA ARG A 64 1.86 -7.90 -7.58
C ARG A 64 0.86 -7.85 -6.42
N ALA A 65 0.77 -6.73 -5.69
CA ALA A 65 -0.26 -6.52 -4.69
C ALA A 65 -1.62 -6.28 -5.36
N THR A 66 -2.69 -6.63 -4.66
CA THR A 66 -4.07 -6.28 -5.06
C THR A 66 -4.49 -5.04 -4.30
N LEU A 67 -4.61 -3.90 -5.00
CA LEU A 67 -5.03 -2.61 -4.45
C LEU A 67 -6.42 -2.20 -4.96
N ASP A 68 -7.20 -3.15 -5.47
CA ASP A 68 -8.53 -2.89 -6.02
C ASP A 68 -9.43 -2.18 -5.00
N GLY A 69 -10.00 -1.04 -5.40
CA GLY A 69 -10.83 -0.20 -4.55
C GLY A 69 -10.12 0.44 -3.36
N ALA A 70 -8.79 0.38 -3.26
CA ALA A 70 -8.04 1.03 -2.20
C ALA A 70 -8.09 2.56 -2.32
N ASP A 71 -8.09 3.26 -1.18
CA ASP A 71 -7.94 4.71 -1.14
C ASP A 71 -6.45 5.03 -1.00
N LEU A 72 -5.83 5.48 -2.09
CA LEU A 72 -4.45 5.97 -2.16
C LEU A 72 -4.44 7.50 -2.31
N SER A 73 -5.54 8.18 -1.98
CA SER A 73 -5.63 9.62 -2.13
C SER A 73 -4.64 10.33 -1.22
N HIS A 74 -4.04 11.41 -1.73
CA HIS A 74 -3.03 12.21 -1.02
C HIS A 74 -1.77 11.46 -0.57
N VAL A 75 -1.54 10.23 -1.04
CA VAL A 75 -0.30 9.48 -0.76
C VAL A 75 0.91 10.23 -1.31
N SER A 76 2.01 10.22 -0.55
CA SER A 76 3.34 10.60 -1.05
C SER A 76 4.26 9.39 -1.04
N GLY A 77 4.91 9.09 -2.15
CA GLY A 77 5.94 8.06 -2.22
C GLY A 77 6.98 8.38 -3.29
N ALA A 78 8.26 8.28 -2.94
CA ALA A 78 9.36 8.20 -3.88
C ALA A 78 9.80 6.73 -4.06
N GLU A 79 10.22 6.33 -5.26
CA GLU A 79 10.79 4.99 -5.54
C GLU A 79 9.85 3.81 -5.21
N VAL A 80 8.54 4.00 -5.32
CA VAL A 80 7.52 2.96 -5.09
C VAL A 80 7.54 1.95 -6.24
N THR A 81 7.50 0.65 -5.94
CA THR A 81 7.32 -0.38 -6.97
C THR A 81 5.91 -0.97 -6.91
N LEU A 82 5.21 -0.96 -8.03
CA LEU A 82 3.84 -1.45 -8.20
C LEU A 82 3.80 -2.49 -9.34
N VAL A 83 4.91 -3.18 -9.59
CA VAL A 83 5.08 -4.00 -10.79
C VAL A 83 4.07 -5.14 -10.80
N GLY A 84 3.18 -5.16 -11.79
CA GLY A 84 2.11 -6.15 -11.90
C GLY A 84 1.02 -6.04 -10.82
N ALA A 85 0.92 -4.91 -10.11
CA ALA A 85 -0.14 -4.65 -9.15
C ALA A 85 -1.48 -4.37 -9.85
N THR A 86 -2.60 -4.68 -9.19
CA THR A 86 -3.93 -4.31 -9.69
C THR A 86 -4.45 -3.10 -8.92
N LEU A 87 -4.97 -2.10 -9.63
CA LEU A 87 -5.45 -0.83 -9.08
C LEU A 87 -6.92 -0.57 -9.47
N VAL A 88 -7.70 -1.62 -9.76
CA VAL A 88 -9.05 -1.48 -10.31
C VAL A 88 -9.94 -0.72 -9.33
N GLY A 89 -10.36 0.48 -9.73
CA GLY A 89 -11.19 1.35 -8.90
C GLY A 89 -10.49 1.96 -7.68
N ALA A 90 -9.16 1.89 -7.60
CA ALA A 90 -8.39 2.59 -6.58
C ALA A 90 -8.49 4.11 -6.76
N ASP A 91 -8.58 4.85 -5.66
CA ASP A 91 -8.55 6.32 -5.69
C ASP A 91 -7.10 6.80 -5.58
N LEU A 92 -6.58 7.38 -6.67
CA LEU A 92 -5.23 7.96 -6.74
C LEU A 92 -5.28 9.51 -6.73
N SER A 93 -6.41 10.10 -6.34
CA SER A 93 -6.59 11.55 -6.34
C SER A 93 -5.53 12.22 -5.48
N HIS A 94 -4.79 13.17 -6.07
CA HIS A 94 -3.70 13.89 -5.41
C HIS A 94 -2.52 13.02 -4.94
N ALA A 95 -2.46 11.74 -5.32
CA ALA A 95 -1.30 10.91 -5.05
C ALA A 95 -0.06 11.44 -5.80
N ARG A 96 1.09 11.39 -5.14
CA ARG A 96 2.38 11.81 -5.68
C ARG A 96 3.34 10.63 -5.61
N PHE A 97 3.60 10.04 -6.76
CA PHE A 97 4.58 8.99 -6.96
C PHE A 97 5.76 9.51 -7.78
N GLU A 98 6.88 9.81 -7.10
CA GLU A 98 8.14 10.21 -7.74
C GLU A 98 8.97 8.95 -8.03
N ASP A 99 9.47 8.81 -9.26
CA ASP A 99 10.29 7.66 -9.68
C ASP A 99 9.67 6.27 -9.40
N ALA A 100 8.34 6.17 -9.41
CA ALA A 100 7.65 4.90 -9.20
C ALA A 100 7.69 4.01 -10.44
N ASP A 101 7.85 2.70 -10.21
CA ASP A 101 7.76 1.67 -11.24
C ASP A 101 6.34 1.09 -11.30
N LEU A 102 5.60 1.46 -12.35
CA LEU A 102 4.24 1.00 -12.65
C LEU A 102 4.20 -0.06 -13.75
N SER A 103 5.33 -0.72 -14.06
CA SER A 103 5.40 -1.71 -15.14
C SER A 103 4.36 -2.82 -14.94
N ASP A 104 3.58 -3.10 -15.98
CA ASP A 104 2.51 -4.11 -15.97
C ASP A 104 1.40 -3.90 -14.90
N ALA A 105 1.32 -2.73 -14.27
CA ALA A 105 0.18 -2.38 -13.42
C ALA A 105 -1.09 -2.17 -14.28
N ASP A 106 -2.24 -2.65 -13.79
CA ASP A 106 -3.56 -2.46 -14.43
C ASP A 106 -4.07 -1.02 -14.32
#